data_AF-A0A068XZ44-F1
#
_entry.id   AF-A0A068XZ44-F1
#
_cell.length_a   1.000
_cell.length_b   1.000
_cell.length_c   1.000
_cell.angle_alpha   90.00
_cell.angle_beta   90.00
_cell.angle_gamma   90.00
#
_symmetry.space_group_name_H-M   'P 1'
#
loop_
_entity.id
_entity.type
_entity.pdbx_description
1 polymer ?
#
loop_
_entity_poly.entity_id
_entity_poly.type
_entity_poly.pdbx_seq_one_letter_code
_entity_poly.pdbx_strand_id
1 'polypeptide(L)'
;MLRVIVVLIFAAYCSGANTPTLWGSRIVGKPSGPSDTMNYEIEGKFRILVNADVELSIVNDTCLLNGTEFWGSPCRKSEGNAAITVKDVTKQGSLIILKVGNLSVITSTTFFLPGCKFPPPEPDEVDLKTSFPLSRFVRDSKTFKVDFAVWGADSMSEVKFGINGEVYCTWLGTKLSVKNDSFCVDLVKDKRADLRVFHGVFQRKTNVSHDRFAFAGKNSGVVVSIDYTQSGISPEVAECSRKLMNWICNNFHIQRCPNIIFGNNTYEVEKIWIVNCNKCVGQTRPNSFPTNLTLLKCIERIFFQKLGLSICCI
;
A
#
# COMPACT_ATOMS: atom_id res chain seq x y z
N MET A 1 41.25 -7.10 0.02
CA MET A 1 40.37 -6.04 0.58
C MET A 1 39.03 -5.93 -0.15
N LEU A 2 38.97 -5.94 -1.49
CA LEU A 2 37.71 -5.80 -2.26
C LEU A 2 36.63 -6.85 -1.92
N ARG A 3 37.01 -8.12 -1.68
CA ARG A 3 36.07 -9.19 -1.32
C ARG A 3 35.39 -8.98 0.05
N VAL A 4 36.07 -8.33 1.00
CA VAL A 4 35.52 -8.04 2.33
C VAL A 4 34.51 -6.90 2.25
N ILE A 5 34.78 -5.89 1.42
CA ILE A 5 33.86 -4.77 1.18
C ILE A 5 32.56 -5.26 0.53
N VAL A 6 32.64 -6.14 -0.48
CA VAL A 6 31.44 -6.72 -1.12
C VAL A 6 30.61 -7.52 -0.11
N VAL A 7 31.22 -8.34 0.75
CA VAL A 7 30.50 -9.10 1.77
C VAL A 7 29.84 -8.19 2.82
N LEU A 8 30.50 -7.10 3.23
CA LEU A 8 29.93 -6.13 4.16
C LEU A 8 28.79 -5.32 3.55
N ILE A 9 28.88 -4.96 2.27
CA ILE A 9 27.79 -4.30 1.54
C ILE A 9 26.60 -5.25 1.40
N PHE A 10 26.83 -6.52 1.06
CA PHE A 10 25.77 -7.53 1.01
C PHE A 10 25.17 -7.81 2.40
N ALA A 11 25.98 -7.86 3.46
CA ALA A 11 25.50 -8.05 4.82
C ALA A 11 24.68 -6.84 5.32
N ALA A 12 25.08 -5.61 5.00
CA ALA A 12 24.31 -4.41 5.32
C ALA A 12 23.02 -4.29 4.49
N TYR A 13 23.03 -4.77 3.24
CA TYR A 13 21.85 -4.82 2.38
C TYR A 13 20.87 -5.92 2.79
N CYS A 14 21.36 -7.04 3.32
CA CYS A 14 20.57 -8.15 3.83
C CYS A 14 20.14 -7.99 5.30
N SER A 15 20.80 -7.14 6.09
CA SER A 15 20.50 -6.97 7.52
C SER A 15 19.29 -6.08 7.81
N GLY A 16 18.62 -5.54 6.78
CA GLY A 16 17.40 -4.73 6.96
C GLY A 16 17.62 -3.42 7.72
N ALA A 17 18.87 -3.01 7.98
CA ALA A 17 19.21 -1.86 8.80
C ALA A 17 18.69 -0.51 8.26
N ASN A 18 18.15 -0.48 7.03
CA ASN A 18 17.57 0.70 6.38
C ASN A 18 16.11 0.49 5.95
N THR A 19 15.38 -0.53 6.44
CA THR A 19 13.94 -0.60 6.14
C THR A 19 13.24 0.58 6.79
N PRO A 20 12.56 1.44 6.00
CA PRO A 20 11.80 2.57 6.53
C PRO A 20 10.85 2.12 7.64
N THR A 21 10.83 2.84 8.76
CA THR A 21 9.86 2.58 9.82
C THR A 21 8.51 3.08 9.34
N LEU A 22 7.55 2.16 9.17
CA LEU A 22 6.21 2.54 8.77
C LEU A 22 5.42 3.06 9.98
N TRP A 23 5.01 4.32 9.90
CA TRP A 23 4.16 4.99 10.87
C TRP A 23 2.73 5.15 10.35
N GLY A 24 1.75 4.76 11.16
CA GLY A 24 0.34 4.99 10.86
C GLY A 24 -0.32 3.87 10.04
N SER A 25 -1.02 4.25 8.97
CA SER A 25 -1.94 3.36 8.27
C SER A 25 -1.23 2.38 7.34
N ARG A 26 -1.71 1.13 7.27
CA ARG A 26 -1.05 0.07 6.48
C ARG A 26 -1.94 -1.10 6.13
N ILE A 27 -1.55 -1.85 5.11
CA ILE A 27 -2.00 -3.22 4.87
C ILE A 27 -1.03 -4.21 5.51
N VAL A 28 -1.56 -5.20 6.23
CA VAL A 28 -0.83 -6.39 6.67
C VAL A 28 -1.21 -7.54 5.74
N GLY A 29 -0.29 -7.89 4.86
CA GLY A 29 -0.43 -8.89 3.80
C GLY A 29 -0.03 -10.30 4.19
N LYS A 30 0.50 -10.51 5.39
CA LYS A 30 1.02 -11.79 5.87
C LYS A 30 -0.09 -12.85 5.85
N PRO A 31 0.17 -14.07 5.33
CA PRO A 31 -0.89 -15.06 5.16
C PRO A 31 -1.40 -15.67 6.46
N SER A 32 -0.56 -15.74 7.51
CA SER A 32 -0.91 -16.31 8.81
C SER A 32 0.13 -15.96 9.87
N GLY A 33 -0.24 -16.16 11.14
CA GLY A 33 0.67 -15.99 12.28
C GLY A 33 0.79 -14.53 12.72
N PRO A 34 1.80 -14.20 13.56
CA PRO A 34 1.86 -12.89 14.19
C PRO A 34 2.22 -11.80 13.19
N SER A 35 1.71 -10.58 13.37
CA SER A 35 2.20 -9.43 12.61
C SER A 35 3.61 -9.05 13.07
N ASP A 36 4.28 -8.23 12.26
CA ASP A 36 5.38 -7.41 12.79
C ASP A 36 4.78 -6.34 13.72
N THR A 37 5.61 -5.70 14.56
CA THR A 37 5.13 -4.60 15.41
C THR A 37 4.74 -3.40 14.54
N MET A 38 3.50 -2.97 14.69
CA MET A 38 2.92 -1.84 13.98
C MET A 38 3.01 -0.59 14.85
N ASN A 39 3.62 0.47 14.34
CA ASN A 39 3.85 1.70 15.09
C ASN A 39 2.92 2.81 14.59
N TYR A 40 2.33 3.53 15.54
CA TYR A 40 1.37 4.60 15.28
C TYR A 40 1.76 5.83 16.08
N GLU A 41 1.84 6.97 15.40
CA GLU A 41 1.97 8.29 16.01
C GLU A 41 0.59 8.95 16.05
N ILE A 42 0.13 9.32 17.24
CA ILE A 42 -1.25 9.72 17.52
C ILE A 42 -1.23 10.88 18.52
N GLU A 43 -1.61 12.07 18.07
CA GLU A 43 -1.69 13.22 18.95
C GLU A 43 -2.83 13.10 19.97
N GLY A 44 -2.51 13.29 21.25
CA GLY A 44 -3.49 13.34 22.33
C GLY A 44 -4.03 11.98 22.77
N LYS A 45 -5.22 11.97 23.36
CA LYS A 45 -5.89 10.74 23.82
C LYS A 45 -6.48 9.98 22.64
N PHE A 46 -6.43 8.66 22.68
CA PHE A 46 -6.95 7.81 21.61
C PHE A 46 -7.51 6.48 22.10
N ARG A 47 -8.40 5.94 21.28
CA ARG A 47 -8.99 4.58 21.38
C ARG A 47 -8.55 3.76 20.18
N ILE A 48 -8.50 2.45 20.37
CA ILE A 48 -8.17 1.48 19.33
C ILE A 48 -9.35 0.53 19.24
N LEU A 49 -9.92 0.38 18.05
CA LEU A 49 -11.01 -0.53 17.75
C LEU A 49 -10.52 -1.60 16.77
N VAL A 50 -10.88 -2.86 17.02
CA VAL A 50 -10.69 -3.96 16.09
C VAL A 50 -12.03 -4.23 15.42
N ASN A 51 -12.03 -4.43 14.10
CA ASN A 51 -13.23 -4.62 13.27
C ASN A 51 -14.31 -3.51 13.43
N ALA A 52 -13.87 -2.31 13.81
CA ALA A 52 -14.69 -1.12 14.06
C ALA A 52 -15.63 -1.18 15.27
N ASP A 53 -15.68 -2.28 16.02
CA ASP A 53 -16.66 -2.52 17.09
C ASP A 53 -16.04 -2.94 18.43
N VAL A 54 -14.95 -3.70 18.42
CA VAL A 54 -14.34 -4.24 19.65
C VAL A 54 -13.20 -3.34 20.15
N GLU A 55 -13.32 -2.86 21.38
CA GLU A 55 -12.27 -2.03 21.98
C GLU A 55 -11.06 -2.86 22.42
N LEU A 56 -9.88 -2.38 22.04
CA LEU A 56 -8.60 -2.96 22.41
C LEU A 56 -8.02 -2.21 23.63
N SER A 57 -7.77 -2.94 24.71
CA SER A 57 -7.02 -2.42 25.85
C SER A 57 -5.59 -2.96 25.85
N ILE A 58 -4.67 -2.18 26.43
CA ILE A 58 -3.26 -2.55 26.55
C ILE A 58 -2.92 -2.58 28.03
N VAL A 59 -2.56 -3.77 28.54
CA VAL A 59 -2.21 -4.03 29.94
C VAL A 59 -0.96 -4.89 29.97
N ASN A 60 0.08 -4.48 30.71
CA ASN A 60 1.33 -5.24 30.88
C ASN A 60 1.90 -5.79 29.56
N ASP A 61 2.20 -4.92 28.60
CA ASP A 61 2.74 -5.25 27.27
C ASP A 61 1.85 -6.20 26.42
N THR A 62 0.58 -6.37 26.80
CA THR A 62 -0.37 -7.28 26.16
C THR A 62 -1.59 -6.53 25.63
N CYS A 63 -2.01 -6.86 24.41
CA CYS A 63 -3.26 -6.41 23.82
C CYS A 63 -4.40 -7.35 24.18
N LEU A 64 -5.48 -6.80 24.76
CA LEU A 64 -6.66 -7.55 25.15
C LEU A 64 -7.91 -6.99 24.46
N LEU A 65 -8.75 -7.85 23.87
CA LEU A 65 -10.08 -7.49 23.39
C LEU A 65 -11.06 -7.52 24.56
N ASN A 66 -11.91 -6.49 24.67
CA ASN A 66 -12.91 -6.36 25.74
C ASN A 66 -12.32 -6.54 27.16
N GLY A 67 -11.02 -6.21 27.32
CA GLY A 67 -10.30 -6.30 28.59
C GLY A 67 -9.91 -7.69 29.06
N THR A 68 -10.25 -8.77 28.34
CA THR A 68 -10.02 -10.14 28.84
C THR A 68 -9.41 -11.08 27.81
N GLU A 69 -9.79 -10.98 26.54
CA GLU A 69 -9.36 -11.93 25.52
C GLU A 69 -7.98 -11.55 24.95
N PHE A 70 -7.02 -12.47 25.03
CA PHE A 70 -5.69 -12.24 24.47
C PHE A 70 -5.72 -12.08 22.95
N TRP A 71 -5.27 -10.92 22.47
CA TRP A 71 -5.20 -10.61 21.05
C TRP A 71 -3.77 -10.64 20.49
N GLY A 72 -2.80 -10.17 21.27
CA GLY A 72 -1.41 -10.12 20.83
C GLY A 72 -0.44 -9.48 21.81
N SER A 73 0.85 -9.56 21.51
CA SER A 73 1.98 -9.00 22.27
C SER A 73 3.24 -9.01 21.39
N PRO A 74 4.17 -8.05 21.53
CA PRO A 74 4.16 -6.92 22.46
C PRO A 74 3.20 -5.81 22.01
N CYS A 75 2.56 -5.17 23.00
CA CYS A 75 1.70 -4.00 22.80
C CYS A 75 2.04 -2.90 23.79
N ARG A 76 2.28 -1.69 23.31
CA ARG A 76 2.65 -0.54 24.15
C ARG A 76 1.79 0.66 23.81
N LYS A 77 1.42 1.39 24.84
CA LYS A 77 0.72 2.67 24.75
C LYS A 77 1.52 3.68 25.54
N SER A 78 1.94 4.75 24.88
CA SER A 78 2.47 5.95 25.53
C SER A 78 1.60 7.15 25.16
N GLU A 79 1.88 8.28 25.80
CA GLU A 79 1.39 9.55 25.25
C GLU A 79 1.97 9.71 23.84
N GLY A 80 1.11 10.07 22.88
CA GLY A 80 1.54 10.33 21.52
C GLY A 80 1.75 9.09 20.63
N ASN A 81 1.87 7.87 21.18
CA ASN A 81 2.25 6.71 20.37
C ASN A 81 1.60 5.39 20.81
N ALA A 82 1.45 4.47 19.86
CA ALA A 82 1.10 3.08 20.11
C ALA A 82 2.01 2.14 19.30
N ALA A 83 2.43 1.04 19.91
CA ALA A 83 3.07 -0.07 19.22
C ALA A 83 2.21 -1.31 19.43
N ILE A 84 1.83 -1.99 18.37
CA ILE A 84 0.81 -3.05 18.43
C ILE A 84 1.29 -4.26 17.63
N THR A 85 1.24 -5.43 18.25
CA THR A 85 1.57 -6.70 17.58
C THR A 85 0.42 -7.67 17.78
N VAL A 86 -0.08 -8.27 16.70
CA VAL A 86 -1.17 -9.25 16.77
C VAL A 86 -0.60 -10.66 16.79
N LYS A 87 -1.25 -11.60 17.49
CA LYS A 87 -0.82 -13.01 17.50
C LYS A 87 -1.08 -13.71 16.18
N ASP A 88 -2.21 -13.40 15.56
CA ASP A 88 -2.64 -14.02 14.31
C ASP A 88 -3.35 -12.99 13.43
N VAL A 89 -2.77 -12.70 12.27
CA VAL A 89 -3.30 -11.74 11.28
C VAL A 89 -4.60 -12.21 10.62
N THR A 90 -4.99 -13.47 10.79
CA THR A 90 -6.18 -14.05 10.13
C THR A 90 -7.48 -13.90 10.91
N LYS A 91 -7.43 -13.43 12.16
CA LYS A 91 -8.58 -13.40 13.08
C LYS A 91 -9.37 -12.10 13.07
N GLN A 92 -8.92 -11.10 12.32
CA GLN A 92 -9.53 -9.78 12.25
C GLN A 92 -9.44 -9.24 10.82
N GLY A 93 -10.33 -8.32 10.46
CA GLY A 93 -10.29 -7.60 9.20
C GLY A 93 -9.58 -6.25 9.32
N SER A 94 -9.74 -5.54 10.45
CA SER A 94 -9.18 -4.20 10.60
C SER A 94 -8.83 -3.81 12.04
N LEU A 95 -7.96 -2.82 12.15
CA LEU A 95 -7.71 -2.04 13.36
C LEU A 95 -7.83 -0.56 13.02
N ILE A 96 -8.62 0.17 13.79
CA ILE A 96 -8.93 1.58 13.60
C ILE A 96 -8.50 2.33 14.85
N ILE A 97 -7.73 3.41 14.67
CA ILE A 97 -7.29 4.28 15.75
C ILE A 97 -8.06 5.58 15.67
N LEU A 98 -8.76 5.90 16.75
CA LEU A 98 -9.58 7.09 16.88
C LEU A 98 -8.93 8.07 17.86
N LYS A 99 -8.67 9.30 17.42
CA LYS A 99 -8.36 10.40 18.34
C LYS A 99 -9.63 10.76 19.11
N VAL A 100 -9.53 10.80 20.43
CA VAL A 100 -10.63 11.16 21.34
C VAL A 100 -10.58 12.66 21.58
N GLY A 101 -11.65 13.35 21.20
CA GLY A 101 -11.90 14.76 21.44
C GLY A 101 -13.41 15.04 21.43
N ASN A 102 -13.82 16.27 21.13
CA ASN A 102 -15.24 16.63 20.99
C ASN A 102 -15.94 15.83 19.87
N LEU A 103 -15.20 15.52 18.81
CA LEU A 103 -15.58 14.57 17.77
C LEU A 103 -14.47 13.53 17.66
N SER A 104 -14.86 12.25 17.61
CA SER A 104 -13.90 11.17 17.40
C SER A 104 -13.51 11.12 15.93
N VAL A 105 -12.21 11.18 15.64
CA VAL A 105 -11.68 11.24 14.28
C VAL A 105 -10.78 10.05 14.03
N ILE A 106 -10.93 9.40 12.87
CA ILE A 106 -10.06 8.32 12.43
C ILE A 106 -8.68 8.90 12.11
N THR A 107 -7.68 8.49 12.89
CA THR A 107 -6.28 8.92 12.74
C THR A 107 -5.46 7.91 11.94
N SER A 108 -5.76 6.62 12.08
CA SER A 108 -5.04 5.57 11.35
C SER A 108 -5.90 4.34 11.17
N THR A 109 -5.70 3.65 10.06
CA THR A 109 -6.37 2.40 9.73
C THR A 109 -5.37 1.34 9.35
N THR A 110 -5.53 0.14 9.88
CA THR A 110 -4.78 -1.05 9.46
C THR A 110 -5.76 -2.09 8.98
N PHE A 111 -5.53 -2.66 7.81
CA PHE A 111 -6.34 -3.75 7.28
C PHE A 111 -5.50 -5.01 7.18
N PHE A 112 -6.04 -6.11 7.68
CA PHE A 112 -5.40 -7.41 7.65
C PHE A 112 -5.96 -8.16 6.45
N LEU A 113 -5.15 -8.25 5.38
CA LEU A 113 -5.53 -8.86 4.12
C LEU A 113 -4.59 -10.04 3.83
N PRO A 114 -4.83 -11.24 4.39
CA PRO A 114 -3.94 -12.39 4.20
C PRO A 114 -3.62 -12.69 2.73
N GLY A 115 -2.33 -12.59 2.39
CA GLY A 115 -1.82 -12.72 1.04
C GLY A 115 -2.23 -11.58 0.10
N CYS A 116 -2.50 -10.39 0.63
CA CYS A 116 -2.94 -9.17 -0.07
C CYS A 116 -4.11 -9.40 -1.02
N LYS A 117 -5.08 -10.17 -0.56
CA LYS A 117 -6.35 -10.36 -1.26
C LYS A 117 -7.29 -9.22 -0.85
N PHE A 118 -7.46 -8.25 -1.74
CA PHE A 118 -8.43 -7.18 -1.54
C PHE A 118 -9.83 -7.74 -1.83
N PRO A 119 -10.72 -7.81 -0.82
CA PRO A 119 -12.11 -8.17 -1.08
C PRO A 119 -12.77 -7.07 -1.93
N PRO A 120 -13.79 -7.40 -2.72
CA PRO A 120 -14.63 -6.37 -3.32
C PRO A 120 -15.30 -5.57 -2.18
N PRO A 121 -15.36 -4.24 -2.28
CA PRO A 121 -16.06 -3.41 -1.30
C PRO A 121 -17.57 -3.67 -1.32
N GLU A 122 -18.22 -3.52 -0.17
CA GLU A 122 -19.69 -3.47 -0.09
C GLU A 122 -20.25 -2.16 -0.65
N PRO A 123 -21.58 -2.06 -0.88
CA PRO A 123 -22.17 -0.84 -1.38
C PRO A 123 -21.88 0.40 -0.53
N ASP A 124 -21.41 1.46 -1.20
CA ASP A 124 -20.99 2.73 -0.60
C ASP A 124 -19.79 2.63 0.36
N GLU A 125 -19.06 1.52 0.33
CA GLU A 125 -17.84 1.33 1.09
C GLU A 125 -16.58 1.68 0.30
N VAL A 126 -15.52 2.01 1.03
CA VAL A 126 -14.22 2.37 0.46
C VAL A 126 -13.55 1.19 -0.23
N ASP A 127 -13.06 1.42 -1.45
CA ASP A 127 -12.24 0.45 -2.18
C ASP A 127 -10.77 0.57 -1.73
N LEU A 128 -10.33 -0.35 -0.87
CA LEU A 128 -8.97 -0.36 -0.34
C LEU A 128 -7.90 -0.52 -1.43
N LYS A 129 -8.24 -1.17 -2.54
CA LYS A 129 -7.30 -1.41 -3.63
C LYS A 129 -6.90 -0.11 -4.33
N THR A 130 -7.84 0.81 -4.52
CA THR A 130 -7.58 2.13 -5.12
C THR A 130 -6.66 2.97 -4.22
N SER A 131 -6.83 2.90 -2.90
CA SER A 131 -6.01 3.69 -1.96
C SER A 131 -4.63 3.11 -1.67
N PHE A 132 -4.42 1.82 -1.95
CA PHE A 132 -3.15 1.15 -1.72
C PHE A 132 -1.98 1.80 -2.51
N PRO A 133 -0.80 1.99 -1.90
CA PRO A 133 -0.44 1.73 -0.49
C PRO A 133 -1.01 2.77 0.48
N LEU A 134 -1.29 2.32 1.71
CA LEU A 134 -1.83 3.18 2.77
C LEU A 134 -0.75 3.98 3.51
N SER A 135 0.52 3.67 3.30
CA SER A 135 1.65 4.51 3.70
C SER A 135 2.44 4.95 2.46
N ARG A 136 2.79 6.23 2.37
CA ARG A 136 3.55 6.80 1.25
C ARG A 136 4.70 7.64 1.76
N PHE A 137 5.90 7.38 1.23
CA PHE A 137 7.12 8.11 1.54
C PHE A 137 7.44 9.06 0.40
N VAL A 138 7.40 10.37 0.66
CA VAL A 138 7.36 11.39 -0.40
C VAL A 138 8.48 12.41 -0.30
N ARG A 139 9.51 12.18 0.53
CA ARG A 139 10.62 13.14 0.74
C ARG A 139 11.25 13.63 -0.58
N ASP A 140 11.47 12.73 -1.52
CA ASP A 140 12.21 13.03 -2.77
C ASP A 140 11.31 13.55 -3.90
N SER A 141 10.00 13.70 -3.66
CA SER A 141 9.04 14.12 -4.67
C SER A 141 8.51 15.52 -4.40
N LYS A 142 8.43 16.38 -5.42
CA LYS A 142 7.80 17.72 -5.26
C LYS A 142 6.29 17.62 -5.12
N THR A 143 5.68 16.70 -5.88
CA THR A 143 4.26 16.38 -5.84
C THR A 143 4.06 14.90 -5.63
N PHE A 144 2.92 14.51 -5.08
CA PHE A 144 2.54 13.12 -4.94
C PHE A 144 1.05 12.95 -5.20
N LYS A 145 0.66 11.73 -5.58
CA LYS A 145 -0.72 11.36 -5.87
C LYS A 145 -1.28 10.51 -4.74
N VAL A 146 -2.56 10.70 -4.44
CA VAL A 146 -3.33 9.81 -3.56
C VAL A 146 -4.70 9.65 -4.18
N ASP A 147 -5.06 8.40 -4.47
CA ASP A 147 -6.34 8.04 -5.06
C ASP A 147 -7.22 7.37 -4.00
N PHE A 148 -8.52 7.64 -4.06
CA PHE A 148 -9.51 6.98 -3.22
C PHE A 148 -10.73 6.64 -4.05
N ALA A 149 -11.45 5.59 -3.66
CA ALA A 149 -12.71 5.26 -4.30
C ALA A 149 -13.71 4.70 -3.29
N VAL A 150 -14.99 4.84 -3.61
CA VAL A 150 -16.09 4.11 -2.99
C VAL A 150 -16.86 3.35 -4.05
N TRP A 151 -17.46 2.23 -3.65
CA TRP A 151 -18.30 1.43 -4.54
C TRP A 151 -19.65 2.09 -4.85
N GLY A 152 -20.19 1.75 -6.01
CA GLY A 152 -21.46 2.23 -6.53
C GLY A 152 -21.29 3.49 -7.37
N ALA A 153 -20.99 3.35 -8.66
CA ALA A 153 -20.82 4.44 -9.61
C ALA A 153 -22.10 5.30 -9.77
N ASP A 154 -23.26 4.68 -9.61
CA ASP A 154 -24.58 5.32 -9.70
C ASP A 154 -25.19 5.67 -8.32
N SER A 155 -24.48 5.39 -7.22
CA SER A 155 -24.97 5.73 -5.88
C SER A 155 -24.97 7.24 -5.63
N MET A 156 -25.95 7.68 -4.83
CA MET A 156 -26.10 9.05 -4.34
C MET A 156 -25.65 9.22 -2.89
N SER A 157 -24.96 8.23 -2.31
CA SER A 157 -24.47 8.32 -0.93
C SER A 157 -23.50 9.50 -0.74
N GLU A 158 -23.43 9.97 0.50
CA GLU A 158 -22.42 10.96 0.90
C GLU A 158 -21.03 10.32 0.94
N VAL A 159 -20.02 11.09 0.53
CA VAL A 159 -18.60 10.73 0.61
C VAL A 159 -17.83 11.92 1.17
N LYS A 160 -16.83 11.68 2.02
CA LYS A 160 -16.02 12.73 2.66
C LYS A 160 -14.54 12.49 2.47
N PHE A 161 -13.80 13.57 2.24
CA PHE A 161 -12.34 13.60 2.25
C PHE A 161 -11.86 14.64 3.26
N GLY A 162 -10.86 14.26 4.05
CA GLY A 162 -10.26 15.14 5.04
C GLY A 162 -8.76 14.92 5.20
N ILE A 163 -8.09 15.93 5.74
CA ILE A 163 -6.66 15.90 6.04
C ILE A 163 -6.49 16.25 7.52
N ASN A 164 -5.77 15.41 8.27
CA ASN A 164 -5.51 15.58 9.70
C ASN A 164 -6.78 15.79 10.56
N GLY A 165 -7.90 15.23 10.12
CA GLY A 165 -9.18 15.30 10.80
C GLY A 165 -10.08 16.47 10.42
N GLU A 166 -9.62 17.37 9.57
CA GLU A 166 -10.43 18.43 8.99
C GLU A 166 -11.04 17.95 7.67
N VAL A 167 -12.36 18.14 7.50
CA VAL A 167 -13.07 17.77 6.26
C VAL A 167 -12.91 18.90 5.24
N TYR A 168 -12.35 18.57 4.08
CA TYR A 168 -12.12 19.53 3.00
C TYR A 168 -13.15 19.42 1.88
N CYS A 169 -13.51 18.18 1.54
CA CYS A 169 -14.42 17.90 0.45
C CYS A 169 -15.53 16.97 0.93
N THR A 170 -16.76 17.29 0.55
CA THR A 170 -17.92 16.41 0.70
C THR A 170 -18.60 16.29 -0.66
N TRP A 171 -19.03 15.09 -1.00
CA TRP A 171 -19.78 14.81 -2.22
C TRP A 171 -21.10 14.15 -1.90
N LEU A 172 -22.11 14.42 -2.73
CA LEU A 172 -23.34 13.65 -2.81
C LEU A 172 -23.36 12.94 -4.17
N GLY A 173 -23.29 11.61 -4.15
CA GLY A 173 -23.00 10.83 -5.36
C GLY A 173 -21.63 11.18 -5.91
N THR A 174 -21.55 11.74 -7.12
CA THR A 174 -20.28 12.22 -7.72
C THR A 174 -20.09 13.73 -7.63
N LYS A 175 -21.12 14.47 -7.19
CA LYS A 175 -21.13 15.93 -7.23
C LYS A 175 -20.63 16.53 -5.94
N LEU A 176 -19.68 17.44 -6.06
CA LEU A 176 -19.11 18.15 -4.91
C LEU A 176 -20.18 19.03 -4.27
N SER A 177 -20.45 18.81 -2.98
CA SER A 177 -21.40 19.59 -2.17
C SER A 177 -20.70 20.59 -1.26
N VAL A 178 -19.50 20.24 -0.74
CA VAL A 178 -18.66 21.13 0.08
C VAL A 178 -17.28 21.24 -0.56
N LYS A 179 -16.81 22.48 -0.73
CA LYS A 179 -15.51 22.82 -1.32
C LYS A 179 -14.74 23.78 -0.43
N ASN A 180 -13.87 23.26 0.43
CA ASN A 180 -13.02 24.10 1.28
C ASN A 180 -11.64 24.37 0.67
N ASP A 181 -11.23 23.63 -0.37
CA ASP A 181 -9.97 23.86 -1.07
C ASP A 181 -10.11 23.67 -2.59
N SER A 182 -9.11 24.17 -3.30
CA SER A 182 -8.90 24.07 -4.74
C SER A 182 -8.77 22.65 -5.27
N PHE A 183 -8.22 21.71 -4.49
CA PHE A 183 -8.06 20.31 -4.90
C PHE A 183 -9.38 19.52 -4.89
N CYS A 184 -10.44 20.04 -4.28
CA CYS A 184 -11.75 19.41 -4.31
C CYS A 184 -12.39 19.60 -5.69
N VAL A 185 -12.59 18.47 -6.38
CA VAL A 185 -13.25 18.37 -7.69
C VAL A 185 -14.34 17.29 -7.63
N ASP A 186 -15.25 17.27 -8.60
CA ASP A 186 -16.24 16.18 -8.72
C ASP A 186 -15.53 14.80 -8.77
N LEU A 187 -16.15 13.78 -8.17
CA LEU A 187 -15.64 12.42 -8.27
C LEU A 187 -15.78 11.92 -9.71
N VAL A 188 -14.78 11.18 -10.17
CA VAL A 188 -14.82 10.50 -11.46
C VAL A 188 -15.69 9.26 -11.33
N LYS A 189 -16.65 9.12 -12.25
CA LYS A 189 -17.54 7.97 -12.32
C LYS A 189 -16.94 6.88 -13.19
N ASP A 190 -16.51 5.78 -12.58
CA ASP A 190 -16.04 4.59 -13.29
C ASP A 190 -17.14 3.52 -13.30
N LYS A 191 -17.93 3.50 -14.37
CA LYS A 191 -19.01 2.51 -14.55
C LYS A 191 -18.49 1.08 -14.79
N ARG A 192 -17.23 0.91 -15.20
CA ARG A 192 -16.69 -0.43 -15.51
C ARG A 192 -16.27 -1.13 -14.22
N ALA A 193 -15.66 -0.40 -13.31
CA ALA A 193 -15.29 -0.90 -11.99
C ALA A 193 -16.42 -0.74 -10.95
N ASP A 194 -17.50 -0.03 -11.30
CA ASP A 194 -18.59 0.38 -10.42
C ASP A 194 -18.10 1.24 -9.23
N LEU A 195 -17.27 2.24 -9.52
CA LEU A 195 -16.63 3.10 -8.52
C LEU A 195 -16.91 4.59 -8.74
N ARG A 196 -16.87 5.35 -7.65
CA ARG A 196 -16.71 6.82 -7.65
C ARG A 196 -15.33 7.15 -7.09
N VAL A 197 -14.50 7.79 -7.90
CA VAL A 197 -13.06 7.90 -7.66
C VAL A 197 -12.65 9.36 -7.44
N PHE A 198 -11.89 9.62 -6.38
CA PHE A 198 -11.20 10.87 -6.14
C PHE A 198 -9.72 10.73 -6.52
N HIS A 199 -9.24 11.65 -7.36
CA HIS A 199 -7.83 11.73 -7.75
C HIS A 199 -7.19 12.97 -7.14
N GLY A 200 -6.43 12.77 -6.06
CA GLY A 200 -5.73 13.84 -5.38
C GLY A 200 -4.29 14.00 -5.88
N VAL A 201 -3.90 15.24 -6.17
CA VAL A 201 -2.49 15.61 -6.44
C VAL A 201 -2.10 16.70 -5.47
N PHE A 202 -1.09 16.44 -4.66
CA PHE A 202 -0.70 17.30 -3.55
C PHE A 202 0.76 17.72 -3.67
N GLN A 203 1.07 18.91 -3.15
CA GLN A 203 2.44 19.40 -3.03
C GLN A 203 3.06 18.85 -1.74
N ARG A 204 4.34 18.50 -1.80
CA ARG A 204 5.11 18.10 -0.62
C ARG A 204 5.22 19.30 0.33
N LYS A 205 4.84 19.10 1.59
CA LYS A 205 5.05 20.08 2.66
C LYS A 205 6.45 19.94 3.26
N THR A 206 7.03 21.05 3.74
CA THR A 206 8.37 21.07 4.35
C THR A 206 8.35 21.40 5.84
N ASN A 207 7.21 21.83 6.36
CA ASN A 207 7.02 22.29 7.74
C ASN A 207 6.34 21.24 8.64
N VAL A 208 5.98 20.08 8.08
CA VAL A 208 5.37 18.96 8.81
C VAL A 208 6.07 17.66 8.42
N SER A 209 6.17 16.72 9.36
CA SER A 209 6.76 15.40 9.13
C SER A 209 5.75 14.44 8.47
N HIS A 210 4.49 14.49 8.91
CA HIS A 210 3.46 13.56 8.49
C HIS A 210 2.11 14.26 8.26
N ASP A 211 1.32 13.72 7.35
CA ASP A 211 -0.10 14.04 7.19
C ASP A 211 -0.94 12.76 7.11
N ARG A 212 -2.22 12.86 7.46
CA ARG A 212 -3.20 11.77 7.44
C ARG A 212 -4.35 12.14 6.50
N PHE A 213 -4.45 11.44 5.39
CA PHE A 213 -5.47 11.66 4.36
C PHE A 213 -6.58 10.66 4.58
N ALA A 214 -7.72 11.11 5.08
CA ALA A 214 -8.87 10.28 5.39
C ALA A 214 -9.91 10.37 4.29
N PHE A 215 -10.46 9.22 3.90
CA PHE A 215 -11.59 9.12 2.98
C PHE A 215 -12.64 8.21 3.59
N ALA A 216 -13.90 8.64 3.56
CA ALA A 216 -15.01 7.94 4.19
C ALA A 216 -16.19 7.83 3.23
N GLY A 217 -16.71 6.61 3.11
CA GLY A 217 -18.01 6.32 2.51
C GLY A 217 -19.11 6.31 3.58
N LYS A 218 -20.16 5.51 3.34
CA LYS A 218 -21.33 5.46 4.23
C LYS A 218 -21.02 4.85 5.60
N ASN A 219 -20.38 3.68 5.60
CA ASN A 219 -20.12 2.88 6.81
C ASN A 219 -18.64 2.50 6.98
N SER A 220 -17.77 2.91 6.06
CA SER A 220 -16.36 2.57 6.09
C SER A 220 -15.48 3.77 5.78
N GLY A 221 -14.24 3.71 6.24
CA GLY A 221 -13.25 4.74 6.04
C GLY A 221 -11.85 4.17 5.97
N VAL A 222 -10.99 4.86 5.24
CA VAL A 222 -9.57 4.52 5.06
C VAL A 222 -8.74 5.77 5.29
N VAL A 223 -7.58 5.59 5.91
CA VAL A 223 -6.57 6.63 6.05
C VAL A 223 -5.33 6.23 5.28
N VAL A 224 -4.79 7.17 4.49
CA VAL A 224 -3.46 7.09 3.90
C VAL A 224 -2.53 8.01 4.68
N SER A 225 -1.46 7.43 5.24
CA SER A 225 -0.40 8.13 5.94
C SER A 225 0.66 8.62 4.94
N ILE A 226 0.92 9.91 4.94
CA ILE A 226 1.95 10.55 4.12
C ILE A 226 3.12 10.91 5.02
N ASP A 227 4.31 10.44 4.67
CA ASP A 227 5.56 10.74 5.37
C ASP A 227 6.48 11.57 4.47
N TYR A 228 6.74 12.80 4.91
CA TYR A 228 7.58 13.77 4.22
C TYR A 228 9.07 13.62 4.54
N THR A 229 9.43 12.78 5.51
CA THR A 229 10.79 12.58 6.04
C THR A 229 11.50 11.36 5.47
N GLN A 230 10.73 10.38 4.98
CA GLN A 230 11.25 9.14 4.42
C GLN A 230 11.13 9.12 2.89
N SER A 231 11.98 8.28 2.28
CA SER A 231 12.02 8.01 0.84
C SER A 231 11.81 6.52 0.57
N GLY A 232 11.49 6.20 -0.69
CA GLY A 232 11.43 4.83 -1.17
C GLY A 232 10.02 4.25 -1.18
N ILE A 233 9.94 2.92 -1.29
CA ILE A 233 8.69 2.19 -1.43
C ILE A 233 8.21 1.74 -0.04
N SER A 234 6.92 1.94 0.27
CA SER A 234 6.33 1.46 1.52
C SER A 234 6.51 -0.06 1.68
N PRO A 235 6.93 -0.56 2.85
CA PRO A 235 7.12 -1.99 3.11
C PRO A 235 5.91 -2.86 2.74
N GLU A 236 4.69 -2.35 2.86
CA GLU A 236 3.47 -3.09 2.51
C GLU A 236 3.41 -3.44 1.01
N VAL A 237 4.00 -2.63 0.13
CA VAL A 237 4.09 -2.91 -1.31
C VAL A 237 5.02 -4.08 -1.56
N ALA A 238 6.16 -4.14 -0.86
CA ALA A 238 7.09 -5.25 -0.94
C ALA A 238 6.45 -6.55 -0.40
N GLU A 239 5.69 -6.44 0.68
CA GLU A 239 4.93 -7.57 1.25
C GLU A 239 3.87 -8.10 0.29
N CYS A 240 3.09 -7.22 -0.34
CA CYS A 240 2.04 -7.61 -1.28
C CYS A 240 2.53 -8.06 -2.65
N SER A 241 3.69 -7.59 -3.10
CA SER A 241 4.31 -8.01 -4.36
C SER A 241 5.05 -9.34 -4.27
N ARG A 242 5.39 -9.82 -3.06
CA ARG A 242 6.14 -11.08 -2.84
C ARG A 242 5.48 -12.32 -3.44
N LYS A 243 4.14 -12.34 -3.60
CA LYS A 243 3.44 -13.45 -4.29
C LYS A 243 3.86 -13.58 -5.75
N LEU A 244 4.08 -12.47 -6.45
CA LEU A 244 4.54 -12.47 -7.83
C LEU A 244 5.94 -13.08 -7.92
N MET A 245 6.85 -12.68 -7.02
CA MET A 245 8.22 -13.18 -7.00
C MET A 245 8.30 -14.67 -6.62
N ASN A 246 7.52 -15.12 -5.64
CA ASN A 246 7.47 -16.54 -5.27
C ASN A 246 6.86 -17.41 -6.38
N TRP A 247 5.83 -16.92 -7.09
CA TRP A 247 5.25 -17.64 -8.23
C TRP A 247 6.24 -17.73 -9.40
N ILE A 248 6.96 -16.66 -9.71
CA ILE A 248 8.02 -16.66 -10.73
C ILE A 248 9.12 -17.66 -10.33
N CYS A 249 9.67 -17.57 -9.12
CA CYS A 249 10.74 -18.47 -8.69
C CYS A 249 10.31 -19.95 -8.70
N ASN A 250 9.07 -20.25 -8.29
CA ASN A 250 8.53 -21.61 -8.28
C ASN A 250 8.30 -22.18 -9.70
N ASN A 251 7.81 -21.37 -10.64
CA ASN A 251 7.59 -21.85 -12.03
C ASN A 251 8.88 -21.94 -12.84
N PHE A 252 9.92 -21.18 -12.49
CA PHE A 252 11.23 -21.24 -13.15
C PHE A 252 12.26 -22.09 -12.40
N HIS A 253 11.86 -22.82 -11.35
CA HIS A 253 12.75 -23.66 -10.52
C HIS A 253 14.03 -22.94 -10.06
N ILE A 254 13.92 -21.65 -9.73
CA ILE A 254 15.06 -20.86 -9.26
C ILE A 254 15.26 -21.20 -7.77
N GLN A 255 16.29 -22.00 -7.47
CA GLN A 255 16.56 -22.54 -6.13
C GLN A 255 16.83 -21.49 -5.03
N ARG A 256 17.16 -20.25 -5.42
CA ARG A 256 17.30 -19.11 -4.51
C ARG A 256 16.86 -17.87 -5.26
N CYS A 257 15.79 -17.18 -4.84
CA CYS A 257 15.47 -15.85 -5.35
C CYS A 257 16.54 -14.88 -4.81
N PRO A 258 17.51 -14.39 -5.60
CA PRO A 258 18.37 -13.32 -5.14
C PRO A 258 17.59 -12.01 -5.28
N ASN A 259 17.91 -11.01 -4.46
CA ASN A 259 17.73 -9.64 -4.93
C ASN A 259 18.52 -9.52 -6.24
N ILE A 260 17.83 -9.33 -7.37
CA ILE A 260 18.47 -9.31 -8.69
C ILE A 260 19.35 -8.06 -8.76
N ILE A 261 20.66 -8.24 -8.61
CA ILE A 261 21.69 -7.26 -8.98
C ILE A 261 22.37 -7.83 -10.23
N PHE A 262 22.22 -7.15 -11.37
CA PHE A 262 22.99 -7.46 -12.58
C PHE A 262 24.25 -6.58 -12.65
N GLY A 263 25.38 -7.13 -12.20
CA GLY A 263 26.70 -6.50 -12.37
C GLY A 263 26.88 -5.15 -11.65
N ASN A 264 27.86 -4.36 -12.13
CA ASN A 264 28.30 -3.11 -11.50
C ASN A 264 27.41 -1.88 -11.77
N ASN A 265 26.23 -2.06 -12.37
CA ASN A 265 25.31 -0.96 -12.68
C ASN A 265 23.95 -1.18 -12.02
N THR A 266 23.48 -0.21 -11.24
CA THR A 266 22.12 -0.13 -10.71
C THR A 266 21.15 0.32 -11.80
N TYR A 267 20.10 -0.48 -12.07
CA TYR A 267 18.98 -0.08 -12.92
C TYR A 267 17.68 -0.15 -12.12
N GLU A 268 16.89 0.93 -12.15
CA GLU A 268 15.49 0.92 -11.70
C GLU A 268 14.66 -0.04 -12.57
N VAL A 269 13.80 -0.84 -11.93
CA VAL A 269 13.01 -1.90 -12.57
C VAL A 269 12.07 -1.36 -13.67
N GLU A 270 11.67 -0.09 -13.62
CA GLU A 270 10.90 0.56 -14.71
C GLU A 270 11.72 0.78 -15.99
N LYS A 271 13.05 0.94 -15.92
CA LYS A 271 13.88 1.23 -17.10
C LYS A 271 14.25 -0.02 -17.91
N ILE A 272 14.05 -1.22 -17.37
CA ILE A 272 14.33 -2.49 -18.07
C ILE A 272 13.31 -2.74 -19.19
N TRP A 273 12.08 -2.23 -19.05
CA TRP A 273 11.01 -2.49 -20.02
C TRP A 273 11.03 -1.58 -21.26
N ILE A 274 11.60 -0.37 -21.17
CA ILE A 274 11.50 0.61 -22.27
C ILE A 274 12.72 0.57 -23.22
N VAL A 275 13.89 0.10 -22.76
CA VAL A 275 15.13 0.17 -23.57
C VAL A 275 15.20 -0.90 -24.66
N ASN A 276 14.45 -2.00 -24.56
CA ASN A 276 14.52 -3.11 -25.53
C ASN A 276 13.43 -3.12 -26.60
N CYS A 277 12.45 -2.22 -26.58
CA CYS A 277 11.46 -2.13 -27.67
C CYS A 277 11.99 -1.40 -28.92
N ASN A 278 13.04 -0.57 -28.82
CA ASN A 278 13.48 0.28 -29.94
C ASN A 278 14.75 -0.20 -30.66
N LYS A 279 15.19 -1.45 -30.46
CA LYS A 279 16.42 -1.98 -31.10
C LYS A 279 16.22 -3.13 -32.10
N CYS A 280 15.01 -3.37 -32.57
CA CYS A 280 14.75 -4.41 -33.58
C CYS A 280 13.90 -3.92 -34.76
N VAL A 281 14.25 -2.76 -35.33
CA VAL A 281 13.77 -2.36 -36.65
C VAL A 281 14.97 -2.16 -37.56
N GLY A 282 15.12 -3.08 -38.52
CA GLY A 282 16.06 -2.97 -39.63
C GLY A 282 17.39 -3.69 -39.43
N GLN A 283 17.42 -5.01 -39.61
CA GLN A 283 18.58 -5.70 -40.20
C GLN A 283 18.19 -7.08 -40.74
N THR A 284 18.59 -7.30 -41.99
CA THR A 284 18.42 -8.51 -42.78
C THR A 284 19.19 -9.69 -42.20
N ARG A 285 18.67 -10.91 -42.41
CA ARG A 285 19.22 -12.19 -41.90
C ARG A 285 20.69 -12.39 -42.29
N PRO A 286 21.48 -13.03 -41.40
CA PRO A 286 22.24 -14.19 -41.84
C PRO A 286 22.06 -15.43 -40.95
N ASN A 287 22.27 -16.58 -41.60
CA ASN A 287 22.16 -17.93 -41.07
C ASN A 287 23.27 -18.26 -40.06
N SER A 288 22.91 -18.37 -38.77
CA SER A 288 23.47 -19.34 -37.80
C SER A 288 23.01 -18.97 -36.39
N PHE A 289 22.37 -19.91 -35.70
CA PHE A 289 21.85 -19.75 -34.34
C PHE A 289 22.94 -19.84 -33.27
N PRO A 290 22.84 -19.05 -32.19
CA PRO A 290 23.14 -19.51 -30.84
C PRO A 290 21.92 -19.45 -29.91
N THR A 291 21.94 -20.31 -28.91
CA THR A 291 20.82 -20.92 -28.15
C THR A 291 20.24 -20.12 -26.97
N ASN A 292 20.27 -18.78 -26.97
CA ASN A 292 19.79 -18.00 -25.79
C ASN A 292 18.64 -17.01 -26.04
N LEU A 293 18.05 -16.96 -27.24
CA LEU A 293 16.93 -16.03 -27.54
C LEU A 293 15.53 -16.66 -27.46
N THR A 294 15.42 -17.94 -27.10
CA THR A 294 14.17 -18.70 -27.10
C THR A 294 13.33 -18.48 -25.84
N LEU A 295 13.93 -18.09 -24.72
CA LEU A 295 13.22 -17.90 -23.45
C LEU A 295 12.35 -16.64 -23.45
N LEU A 296 12.85 -15.53 -24.04
CA LEU A 296 12.15 -14.24 -24.04
C LEU A 296 10.89 -14.26 -24.92
N LYS A 297 10.99 -14.88 -26.11
CA LYS A 297 9.84 -15.06 -27.02
C LYS A 297 8.80 -16.03 -26.47
N CYS A 298 9.20 -16.96 -25.60
CA CYS A 298 8.27 -17.87 -24.94
C CYS A 298 7.51 -17.18 -23.80
N ILE A 299 8.20 -16.33 -23.04
CA ILE A 299 7.60 -15.54 -21.95
C ILE A 299 6.57 -14.53 -22.51
N GLU A 300 6.88 -13.81 -23.59
CA GLU A 300 5.91 -12.91 -24.23
C GLU A 300 4.66 -13.66 -24.74
N ARG A 301 4.84 -14.81 -25.39
CA ARG A 301 3.72 -15.56 -25.99
C ARG A 301 2.79 -16.18 -24.93
N ILE A 302 3.34 -16.65 -23.81
CA ILE A 302 2.56 -17.21 -22.70
C ILE A 302 1.83 -16.11 -21.92
N PHE A 303 2.43 -14.91 -21.82
CA PHE A 303 1.84 -13.78 -21.11
C PHE A 303 0.60 -13.23 -21.84
N PHE A 304 0.65 -13.10 -23.17
CA PHE A 304 -0.48 -12.59 -23.96
C PHE A 304 -1.64 -13.60 -24.11
N GLN A 305 -1.36 -14.91 -24.20
CA GLN A 305 -2.41 -15.92 -24.30
C GLN A 305 -3.22 -16.11 -23.00
N LYS A 306 -2.62 -15.88 -21.82
CA LYS A 306 -3.32 -16.02 -20.54
C LYS A 306 -4.10 -14.79 -20.09
N LEU A 307 -3.88 -13.63 -20.73
CA LEU A 307 -4.56 -12.36 -20.42
C LEU A 307 -5.74 -12.05 -21.35
N GLY A 308 -6.07 -12.92 -22.31
CA GLY A 308 -7.24 -12.74 -23.19
C GLY A 308 -7.15 -11.54 -24.14
N LEU A 309 -5.94 -11.01 -24.39
CA LEU A 309 -5.71 -9.89 -25.30
C LEU A 309 -5.37 -10.43 -26.69
N SER A 310 -6.27 -10.21 -27.65
CA SER A 310 -6.02 -10.46 -29.07
C SER A 310 -5.32 -9.26 -29.69
N ILE A 311 -4.14 -9.46 -30.29
CA ILE A 311 -3.48 -8.45 -31.12
C ILE A 311 -3.62 -8.91 -32.57
N CYS A 312 -4.37 -8.14 -33.37
CA CYS A 312 -4.34 -8.25 -34.82
C CYS A 312 -2.96 -7.83 -35.32
N CYS A 313 -2.28 -8.71 -36.06
CA CYS A 313 -1.08 -8.37 -36.80
C CYS A 313 -1.46 -7.74 -38.15
N ILE A 314 -0.92 -6.54 -38.43
CA ILE A 314 -0.63 -6.07 -39.79
C ILE A 314 0.89 -5.92 -39.85
#